data_AF-A0A7I8E9D0-F1
#
_entry.id   AF-A0A7I8E9D0-F1
#
_cell.length_a   1.000
_cell.length_b   1.000
_cell.length_c   1.000
_cell.angle_alpha   90.00
_cell.angle_beta   90.00
_cell.angle_gamma   90.00
#
_symmetry.space_group_name_H-M   'P 1'
#
loop_
_entity.id
_entity.type
_entity.pdbx_description
1 polymer ?
#
loop_
_entity_poly.entity_id
_entity_poly.type
_entity_poly.pdbx_seq_one_letter_code
_entity_poly.pdbx_strand_id
1 'polypeptide(L)' 'MAKPESRAVVLTAEFVDMAALSMASIEDVLPLLAALEALPDDAGKHMRSIGVVVRQALENAHNDIDCLRESVLTGDRHA' A
#
# COMPACT_ATOMS: atom_id res chain seq x y z
N MET A 1 -16.37 31.38 0.93
CA MET A 1 -14.95 31.06 0.65
C MET A 1 -14.40 30.31 1.85
N ALA A 2 -14.12 29.00 1.73
CA ALA A 2 -13.51 28.25 2.83
C ALA A 2 -12.07 28.76 3.05
N LYS A 3 -11.67 28.97 4.31
CA LYS A 3 -10.30 29.37 4.66
C LYS A 3 -9.30 28.33 4.12
N PRO A 4 -8.14 28.75 3.57
CA PRO A 4 -7.14 27.84 3.02
C PRO A 4 -6.66 26.79 4.02
N GLU A 5 -6.62 27.13 5.32
CA GLU A 5 -6.33 26.21 6.43
C GLU A 5 -7.32 25.03 6.50
N SER A 6 -8.60 25.26 6.20
CA SER A 6 -9.64 24.23 6.23
C SER A 6 -9.54 23.25 5.06
N ARG A 7 -9.01 23.70 3.91
CA ARG A 7 -8.86 22.86 2.71
C ARG A 7 -7.64 21.94 2.81
N ALA A 8 -6.55 22.44 3.39
CA ALA A 8 -5.36 21.62 3.65
C ALA A 8 -5.68 20.48 4.62
N VAL A 9 -6.39 20.76 5.72
CA VAL A 9 -6.79 19.74 6.70
C VAL A 9 -7.69 18.66 6.08
N VAL A 10 -8.64 19.04 5.23
CA VAL A 10 -9.52 18.07 4.54
C VAL A 10 -8.74 17.17 3.59
N LEU A 11 -7.84 17.74 2.78
CA LEU A 11 -6.99 16.95 1.86
C LEU A 11 -6.05 15.99 2.62
N THR A 12 -5.59 16.41 3.80
CA THR A 12 -4.75 15.57 4.69
C THR A 12 -5.54 14.36 5.18
N ALA A 13 -6.79 14.57 5.63
CA ALA A 13 -7.65 13.50 6.10
C ALA A 13 -8.03 12.51 4.97
N GLU A 14 -8.43 13.03 3.81
CA GLU A 14 -8.75 12.20 2.63
C GLU A 14 -7.55 11.36 2.17
N PHE A 15 -6.33 11.92 2.24
CA PHE A 15 -5.12 11.17 1.92
C PHE A 15 -4.85 10.03 2.92
N VAL A 16 -4.99 10.30 4.22
CA VAL A 16 -4.81 9.28 5.27
C VAL A 16 -5.84 8.16 5.12
N ASP A 17 -7.09 8.49 4.80
CA ASP A 17 -8.15 7.49 4.56
C ASP A 17 -7.86 6.64 3.31
N MET A 18 -7.38 7.25 2.21
CA MET A 18 -6.96 6.51 1.02
C MET A 18 -5.75 5.62 1.27
N ALA A 19 -4.79 6.08 2.09
CA ALA A 19 -3.64 5.27 2.49
C ALA A 19 -4.09 4.05 3.31
N ALA A 20 -5.01 4.23 4.26
CA ALA A 20 -5.58 3.14 5.04
C ALA A 20 -6.30 2.10 4.16
N LEU A 21 -7.12 2.56 3.21
CA LEU A 21 -7.81 1.67 2.27
C LEU A 21 -6.83 0.90 1.39
N SER A 22 -5.75 1.55 0.94
CA SER A 22 -4.74 0.94 0.09
C SER A 22 -3.94 -0.12 0.84
N MET A 23 -3.57 0.12 2.10
CA MET A 23 -2.92 -0.88 2.96
C MET A 23 -3.83 -2.08 3.22
N ALA A 24 -5.10 -1.85 3.58
CA ALA A 24 -6.06 -2.95 3.76
C ALA A 24 -6.23 -3.80 2.50
N SER A 25 -6.25 -3.16 1.32
CA SER A 25 -6.31 -3.88 0.04
C SER A 25 -5.05 -4.71 -0.23
N ILE A 26 -3.87 -4.24 0.18
CA ILE A 26 -2.62 -4.99 0.10
C ILE A 26 -2.69 -6.22 1.03
N GLU A 27 -3.14 -6.03 2.27
CA GLU A 27 -3.30 -7.09 3.27
C GLU A 27 -4.24 -8.21 2.78
N ASP A 28 -5.32 -7.87 2.06
CA ASP A 28 -6.25 -8.84 1.48
C ASP A 28 -5.64 -9.71 0.35
N VAL A 29 -4.65 -9.19 -0.37
CA VAL A 29 -4.03 -9.88 -1.52
C VAL A 29 -2.91 -10.83 -1.09
N LEU A 30 -2.23 -10.56 0.03
CA LEU A 30 -1.11 -11.38 0.53
C LEU A 30 -1.47 -12.85 0.78
N PRO A 31 -2.63 -13.20 1.38
CA PRO A 31 -3.04 -14.60 1.55
C PRO A 31 -3.29 -15.32 0.22
N LEU A 32 -3.83 -14.62 -0.79
CA LEU A 32 -4.06 -15.18 -2.12
C LEU A 32 -2.72 -15.53 -2.79
N LEU A 33 -1.71 -14.67 -2.66
CA LEU A 33 -0.36 -14.94 -3.15
C LEU A 33 0.28 -16.13 -2.46
N ALA A 34 0.14 -16.23 -1.13
CA ALA A 34 0.64 -17.38 -0.37
C ALA A 34 -0.01 -18.70 -0.83
N ALA A 35 -1.30 -18.69 -1.15
CA ALA A 35 -2.00 -19.86 -1.69
C ALA A 35 -1.49 -20.26 -3.08
N LEU A 36 -1.20 -19.30 -3.95
CA LEU A 36 -0.62 -19.55 -5.27
C LEU A 36 0.80 -20.11 -5.20
N GLU A 37 1.62 -19.63 -4.25
CA GLU A 37 2.99 -20.12 -4.02
C GLU A 37 3.03 -21.58 -3.53
N ALA A 38 1.97 -22.04 -2.87
CA ALA A 38 1.84 -23.37 -2.27
C ALA A 38 1.38 -24.47 -3.24
N LEU A 39 1.00 -24.14 -4.48
CA LEU A 39 0.52 -25.12 -5.47
C LEU A 39 1.63 -26.14 -5.86
N PRO A 40 1.36 -27.45 -5.83
CA PRO A 40 2.36 -28.49 -6.14
C PRO A 40 2.26 -29.00 -7.60
N ASP A 41 2.85 -28.29 -8.55
CA ASP A 41 3.14 -28.75 -9.93
C ASP A 41 4.05 -27.72 -10.67
N ASP A 42 4.34 -27.94 -11.96
CA ASP A 42 5.09 -26.96 -12.78
C ASP A 42 4.35 -25.62 -12.95
N ALA A 43 3.02 -25.59 -12.76
CA ALA A 43 2.27 -24.34 -12.61
C ALA A 43 2.59 -23.68 -11.27
N GLY A 44 2.81 -24.46 -10.20
CA GLY A 44 3.36 -24.04 -8.93
C GLY A 44 4.73 -23.36 -9.01
N LYS A 45 5.65 -23.78 -9.89
CA LYS A 45 6.94 -23.06 -10.07
C LYS A 45 6.74 -21.66 -10.66
N HIS A 46 5.94 -21.55 -11.72
CA HIS A 46 5.64 -20.26 -12.35
C HIS A 46 4.81 -19.38 -11.42
N MET A 47 3.82 -19.94 -10.75
CA MET A 47 2.98 -19.24 -9.77
C MET A 47 3.78 -18.80 -8.56
N ARG A 48 4.77 -19.57 -8.10
CA ARG A 48 5.67 -19.15 -7.03
C ARG A 48 6.58 -18.00 -7.47
N SER A 49 7.11 -18.05 -8.70
CA SER A 49 7.89 -16.93 -9.24
C SER A 49 7.05 -15.66 -9.37
N ILE A 50 5.81 -15.77 -9.86
CA ILE A 50 4.86 -14.65 -9.93
C ILE A 50 4.51 -14.17 -8.51
N GLY A 51 4.27 -15.10 -7.58
CA GLY A 51 3.97 -14.83 -6.18
C GLY A 51 5.04 -13.97 -5.52
N VAL A 52 6.31 -14.37 -5.65
CA VAL A 52 7.46 -13.62 -5.13
C VAL A 52 7.55 -12.22 -5.73
N VAL A 53 7.40 -12.06 -7.05
CA VAL A 53 7.46 -10.75 -7.71
C VAL A 53 6.33 -9.83 -7.26
N VAL A 54 5.11 -10.35 -7.18
CA VAL A 54 3.94 -9.56 -6.74
C VAL A 54 4.05 -9.23 -5.26
N ARG A 55 4.50 -10.16 -4.41
CA ARG A 55 4.77 -9.90 -2.99
C ARG A 55 5.76 -8.76 -2.81
N GLN A 56 6.89 -8.78 -3.52
CA GLN A 56 7.87 -7.70 -3.45
C GLN A 56 7.28 -6.35 -3.91
N ALA A 57 6.46 -6.36 -4.97
CA ALA A 57 5.80 -5.15 -5.45
C ALA A 57 4.80 -4.59 -4.42
N LEU A 58 4.07 -5.46 -3.72
CA LEU A 58 3.13 -5.07 -2.66
C LEU A 58 3.86 -4.55 -1.42
N GLU A 59 4.95 -5.18 -1.00
CA GLU A 59 5.78 -4.71 0.12
C GLU A 59 6.39 -3.33 -0.18
N ASN A 60 6.86 -3.10 -1.41
CA ASN A 60 7.34 -1.79 -1.82
C ASN A 60 6.23 -0.74 -1.80
N ALA A 61 5.06 -1.06 -2.36
CA ALA A 61 3.91 -0.15 -2.35
C ALA A 61 3.45 0.17 -0.92
N HIS A 62 3.46 -0.83 -0.03
CA HIS A 62 3.15 -0.64 1.38
C HIS A 62 4.12 0.35 2.04
N ASN A 63 5.42 0.16 1.85
CA ASN A 63 6.44 1.05 2.39
C ASN A 63 6.31 2.49 1.85
N ASP A 64 6.01 2.66 0.57
CA ASP A 64 5.81 3.98 -0.04
C ASP A 64 4.58 4.68 0.54
N ILE A 65 3.47 3.95 0.69
CA ILE A 65 2.23 4.47 1.30
C ILE A 65 2.46 4.83 2.77
N ASP A 66 3.16 4.00 3.52
CA ASP A 66 3.51 4.28 4.92
C ASP A 66 4.38 5.53 5.03
N CYS A 67 5.44 5.65 4.23
CA CYS A 67 6.31 6.83 4.21
C CYS A 67 5.52 8.11 3.89
N LEU A 68 4.65 8.06 2.87
CA LEU A 68 3.82 9.19 2.49
C LEU A 68 2.80 9.54 3.58
N ARG A 69 2.18 8.53 4.22
CA ARG A 69 1.25 8.74 5.34
C ARG A 69 1.98 9.41 6.51
N GLU A 70 3.16 8.92 6.87
CA GLU A 70 3.97 9.49 7.94
C GLU A 70 4.37 10.93 7.64
N SER A 71 4.87 11.22 6.43
CA SER A 71 5.23 12.59 6.01
C SER A 71 4.05 13.56 6.11
N VAL A 72 2.85 13.11 5.73
CA VAL A 72 1.62 13.90 5.81
C VAL A 72 1.18 14.12 7.28
N LEU A 73 1.35 13.13 8.15
CA LEU A 73 1.00 13.23 9.57
C LEU A 73 2.00 14.06 10.38
N THR A 74 3.30 13.97 10.09
CA THR A 74 4.35 14.74 10.77
C THR A 74 4.53 16.14 10.20
N GLY A 75 3.94 16.41 9.03
CA GLY A 75 4.02 17.69 8.34
C GLY A 75 5.42 18.00 7.81
N ASP A 76 6.17 16.95 7.44
CA ASP A 76 7.60 17.08 7.16
C ASP A 76 7.85 17.97 5.95
N ARG A 77 8.47 19.12 6.23
CA ARG A 77 8.92 20.12 5.27
C ARG A 77 10.27 19.72 4.71
N HIS A 78 10.33 18.70 3.88
CA HIS A 78 11.49 18.50 3.02
C HIS A 78 11.15 18.97 1.60
N ALA A 79 11.40 20.26 1.41
CA ALA A 79 11.70 20.90 0.13
C ALA A 79 13.05 20.43 -0.42
#